data_AF-A0A6M1SSR1-F1
#
_entry.id   AF-A0A6M1SSR1-F1
#
_cell.length_a   1.000
_cell.length_b   1.000
_cell.length_c   1.000
_cell.angle_alpha   90.00
_cell.angle_beta   90.00
_cell.angle_gamma   90.00
#
_symmetry.space_group_name_H-M   'P 1'
#
loop_
_entity.id
_entity.type
_entity.pdbx_description
1 polymer ?
#
loop_
_entity_poly.entity_id
_entity_poly.type
_entity_poly.pdbx_seq_one_letter_code
_entity_poly.pdbx_strand_id
1 'polypeptide(L)' 'MLHIVGRRPDGYHELQTLFQLLDLCDTLTFTLRQDRRIELTTPLAGVTHDDNLIVRAARLLQQESG' A
#
# COMPACT_ATOMS: atom_id res chain seq x y z
N MET A 1 19.31 -1.68 -11.05
CA MET A 1 20.27 -2.65 -10.49
C MET A 1 19.98 -2.72 -8.99
N LEU A 2 19.81 -3.92 -8.43
CA LEU A 2 19.51 -4.16 -7.02
C LEU A 2 20.72 -4.78 -6.33
N HIS A 3 21.22 -4.15 -5.27
CA HIS A 3 22.32 -4.64 -4.45
C HIS A 3 21.86 -4.92 -3.03
N ILE A 4 22.24 -6.07 -2.50
CA ILE A 4 22.16 -6.38 -1.07
C ILE A 4 23.49 -5.93 -0.46
N VAL A 5 23.45 -4.91 0.41
CA VAL A 5 24.67 -4.35 1.02
C VAL A 5 24.99 -4.99 2.37
N GLY A 6 24.00 -5.63 3.00
CA GLY A 6 24.19 -6.32 4.28
C GLY A 6 22.91 -6.93 4.82
N ARG A 7 23.01 -7.56 5.98
CA ARG A 7 21.88 -8.06 6.77
C ARG A 7 21.93 -7.47 8.17
N ARG A 8 20.82 -6.84 8.58
CA ARG A 8 20.64 -6.21 9.89
C ARG A 8 20.51 -7.27 10.99
N PRO A 9 20.75 -6.91 12.26
CA PRO A 9 20.55 -7.81 13.42
C PRO A 9 19.13 -8.36 13.57
N ASP A 10 18.11 -7.63 13.08
CA ASP A 10 16.71 -8.07 13.04
C ASP A 10 16.38 -9.01 11.86
N GLY A 11 17.38 -9.34 11.04
CA GLY A 11 17.26 -10.29 9.95
C GLY A 11 16.87 -9.69 8.60
N TYR A 12 16.56 -8.40 8.51
CA TYR A 12 16.24 -7.72 7.25
C TYR A 12 17.49 -7.43 6.41
N HIS A 13 17.33 -7.46 5.08
CA HIS A 13 18.39 -7.06 4.17
C HIS A 13 18.43 -5.54 4.00
N GLU A 14 19.62 -4.98 4.06
CA GLU A 14 19.86 -3.61 3.65
C GLU A 14 20.12 -3.59 2.14
N LEU A 15 19.43 -2.71 1.44
CA LEU A 15 19.39 -2.69 -0.02
C LEU A 15 19.82 -1.32 -0.55
N GLN A 16 20.60 -1.34 -1.62
CA GLN A 16 20.83 -0.19 -2.48
C GLN A 16 20.26 -0.51 -3.86
N THR A 17 19.33 0.31 -4.34
CA THR A 17 18.70 0.09 -5.64
C THR A 17 18.28 1.42 -6.27
N LEU A 18 18.10 1.40 -7.59
CA LEU A 18 17.49 2.47 -8.34
C LEU A 18 16.08 2.04 -8.74
N PHE A 19 15.10 2.91 -8.50
CA PHE A 19 13.73 2.75 -9.00
C PHE A 19 13.50 3.63 -10.21
N GLN A 20 12.76 3.10 -11.18
CA GLN A 20 12.25 3.85 -12.33
C GLN A 20 10.76 3.52 -12.45
N LEU A 21 9.94 4.56 -12.59
CA LEU A 21 8.51 4.40 -12.84
C LEU A 21 8.27 4.03 -14.30
N LEU A 22 7.23 3.23 -14.53
CA LEU A 22 6.70 2.95 -15.85
C LEU A 22 5.32 3.60 -15.96
N ASP A 23 4.93 3.97 -17.19
CA ASP A 23 3.61 4.56 -17.45
C ASP A 23 2.47 3.52 -17.44
N LEU A 24 2.77 2.24 -17.18
CA LEU A 24 1.77 1.20 -16.99
C LEU A 24 1.41 1.09 -15.51
N CYS A 25 0.17 1.42 -15.15
CA CYS A 25 -0.30 1.43 -13.76
C CYS A 25 -1.79 1.07 -13.63
N ASP A 26 -2.19 0.72 -12.41
CA ASP A 26 -3.60 0.65 -12.03
C ASP A 26 -4.15 2.07 -11.79
N THR A 27 -5.46 2.25 -11.98
CA THR A 27 -6.16 3.52 -11.69
C THR A 27 -7.13 3.33 -10.54
N LEU A 28 -7.04 4.20 -9.52
CA LEU A 28 -7.97 4.22 -8.40
C LEU A 28 -8.97 5.38 -8.56
N THR A 29 -10.25 5.10 -8.36
CA THR A 29 -11.32 6.11 -8.34
C THR A 29 -11.89 6.22 -6.93
N PHE A 30 -12.11 7.44 -6.46
CA PHE A 30 -12.61 7.72 -5.12
C PHE A 30 -13.92 8.49 -5.17
N THR A 31 -14.83 8.17 -4.25
CA THR A 31 -16.05 8.95 -4.00
C THR A 31 -16.14 9.21 -2.49
N LEU A 32 -16.25 10.48 -2.12
CA LEU A 32 -16.31 10.87 -0.71
C LEU A 32 -17.63 10.41 -0.09
N ARG A 33 -17.55 10.02 1.18
CA ARG A 33 -18.69 9.63 2.01
C ARG A 33 -18.70 10.44 3.30
N GLN A 34 -19.89 10.58 3.89
CA GLN A 34 -20.08 11.34 5.14
C GLN A 34 -20.26 10.45 6.37
N ASP A 35 -20.27 9.12 6.20
CA ASP A 35 -20.50 8.13 7.26
C ASP A 35 -19.21 7.60 7.91
N ARG A 36 -18.05 8.20 7.59
CA ARG A 36 -16.71 7.80 8.03
C ARG A 36 -16.32 6.35 7.69
N ARG A 37 -17.07 5.67 6.81
CA ARG A 37 -16.76 4.31 6.39
C ARG A 37 -15.78 4.30 5.23
N ILE A 38 -14.92 3.28 5.20
CA ILE A 38 -14.03 2.98 4.08
C ILE A 38 -14.55 1.70 3.44
N GLU A 39 -14.83 1.76 2.15
CA GLU A 39 -15.39 0.66 1.36
C GLU A 39 -14.58 0.51 0.06
N LEU A 40 -13.96 -0.66 -0.12
CA LEU A 40 -13.34 -1.04 -1.38
C LEU A 40 -14.36 -1.83 -2.21
N THR A 41 -14.81 -1.25 -3.32
CA THR A 41 -15.86 -1.84 -4.18
C THR A 41 -15.34 -2.88 -5.16
N THR A 42 -14.03 -2.91 -5.41
CA THR A 42 -13.37 -3.86 -6.32
C THR A 42 -12.55 -4.87 -5.52
N PRO A 43 -13.12 -6.06 -5.21
CA PRO A 43 -12.38 -7.08 -4.48
C PRO A 43 -11.21 -7.62 -5.31
N LEU A 44 -10.08 -7.88 -4.65
CA LEU A 44 -8.93 -8.54 -5.24
C LEU A 44 -8.94 -10.01 -4.82
N ALA A 45 -8.97 -10.93 -5.79
CA ALA A 45 -9.00 -12.37 -5.51
C ALA A 45 -7.83 -12.79 -4.62
N GLY A 46 -8.13 -13.53 -3.55
CA GLY A 46 -7.12 -13.99 -2.58
C GLY A 46 -6.70 -12.95 -1.53
N VAL A 47 -7.26 -11.74 -1.55
CA VAL A 47 -6.99 -10.69 -0.55
C VAL A 47 -8.31 -10.28 0.08
N THR A 48 -8.41 -10.44 1.41
CA THR A 48 -9.61 -9.98 2.13
C THR A 48 -9.69 -8.45 2.09
N HIS A 49 -10.87 -7.90 2.33
CA HIS A 49 -11.08 -6.45 2.34
C HIS A 49 -10.11 -5.73 3.29
N ASP A 50 -9.91 -6.27 4.49
CA ASP A 50 -9.12 -5.63 5.55
C ASP A 50 -7.61 -5.87 5.40
N ASP A 51 -7.21 -6.90 4.65
CA ASP A 51 -5.80 -7.15 4.31
C ASP A 51 -5.33 -6.33 3.10
N ASN A 52 -6.26 -5.78 2.31
CA ASN A 52 -5.94 -4.98 1.15
C ASN A 52 -5.20 -3.68 1.54
N LEU A 53 -4.06 -3.41 0.90
CA LEU A 53 -3.23 -2.25 1.20
C LEU A 53 -3.95 -0.92 0.97
N ILE A 54 -4.92 -0.85 0.03
CA ILE A 54 -5.75 0.34 -0.19
C ILE A 54 -6.57 0.65 1.08
N VAL A 55 -7.23 -0.36 1.65
CA VAL A 55 -8.08 -0.22 2.85
C VAL A 55 -7.22 0.07 4.07
N ARG A 56 -6.09 -0.64 4.23
CA ARG A 56 -5.17 -0.42 5.35
C ARG A 56 -4.57 0.99 5.34
N ALA A 57 -4.16 1.49 4.17
CA ALA A 57 -3.64 2.84 4.02
C ALA A 57 -4.71 3.90 4.32
N ALA A 58 -5.93 3.72 3.79
CA ALA A 58 -7.04 4.64 4.03
C ALA A 58 -7.41 4.73 5.52
N ARG A 59 -7.43 3.59 6.24
CA ARG A 59 -7.71 3.55 7.68
C ARG A 59 -6.62 4.23 8.50
N LEU A 60 -5.35 3.98 8.17
CA LEU A 60 -4.23 4.63 8.86
C LEU A 60 -4.28 6.15 8.66
N LEU A 61 -4.53 6.60 7.42
CA LEU A 61 -4.70 8.03 7.15
C LEU A 61 -5.86 8.63 7.95
N GLN A 62 -7.01 7.96 7.97
CA GLN A 62 -8.17 8.40 8.77
C GLN A 62 -7.84 8.53 10.27
N GLN A 63 -6.97 7.68 10.82
CA GLN A 63 -6.56 7.75 12.23
C GLN A 63 -5.60 8.90 12.51
N GLU A 64 -4.67 9.17 11.59
CA GLU A 64 -3.62 10.19 11.78
C GLU A 64 -4.07 11.61 11.42
N SER A 65 -5.09 11.78 10.56
CA SER A 65 -5.53 13.08 10.06
C SER A 65 -7.01 13.40 10.30
N GLY A 66 -7.73 12.56 11.03
CA GLY A 66 -9.18 12.65 11.28
C GLY A 66 -9.59 13.47 12.50
#